data_AF-A0A822C3M2-F1
#
_entry.id   AF-A0A822C3M2-F1
#
_cell.length_a   1.000
_cell.length_b   1.000
_cell.length_c   1.000
_cell.angle_alpha   90.00
_cell.angle_beta   90.00
_cell.angle_gamma   90.00
#
_symmetry.space_group_name_H-M   'P 1'
#
loop_
_entity.id
_entity.type
_entity.pdbx_description
1 polymer ?
#
loop_
_entity_poly.entity_id
_entity_poly.type
_entity_poly.pdbx_seq_one_letter_code
_entity_poly.pdbx_strand_id
1 'polypeptide(L)'
;MTTKSDYLLRLKIISLGNVNVGKSCLIKRYCEKRFVPKYMATIGIDYGVTRLRIRNYDVRMNIFDFSGHPLFYEVRNEFYRDVQGILLVFDLTNRRSFDTLDYWLCEMKKELNLNNGQKSSIIIFIIGNKNDLKRVVDENEAKLWANVRGYQYFETSAATGAGVQELFDSLFSALIDTNENGGIPPTNNLPNINFTIEQIEAINRLRNNKDNYERLGLRHNCTKEDFLTSYKHLTK
;
A
#
# COMPACT_ATOMS: atom_id res chain seq x y z
N MET A 1 -2.74 38.38 -23.30
CA MET A 1 -2.21 37.29 -22.47
C MET A 1 -3.35 36.75 -21.62
N THR A 2 -4.01 35.69 -22.07
CA THR A 2 -5.09 35.03 -21.34
C THR A 2 -4.49 34.27 -20.16
N THR A 3 -4.73 34.76 -18.94
CA THR A 3 -4.42 34.07 -17.69
C THR A 3 -5.16 32.73 -17.69
N LYS A 4 -4.42 31.61 -17.81
CA LYS A 4 -4.95 30.27 -17.55
C LYS A 4 -5.61 30.30 -16.17
N SER A 5 -6.90 30.01 -16.08
CA SER A 5 -7.56 29.84 -14.78
C SER A 5 -6.82 28.74 -14.02
N ASP A 6 -6.37 29.02 -12.80
CA ASP A 6 -5.83 28.00 -11.90
C ASP A 6 -6.94 26.95 -11.67
N TYR A 7 -6.86 25.80 -12.33
CA TYR A 7 -7.85 24.72 -12.18
C TYR A 7 -7.68 24.11 -10.79
N LEU A 8 -8.66 24.32 -9.90
CA LEU A 8 -8.70 23.67 -8.60
C LEU A 8 -8.99 22.18 -8.77
N LEU A 9 -7.96 21.35 -8.61
CA LEU A 9 -8.10 19.91 -8.64
C LEU A 9 -8.48 19.39 -7.25
N ARG A 10 -9.54 18.58 -7.18
CA ARG A 10 -9.99 17.96 -5.93
C ARG A 10 -9.66 16.47 -5.97
N LEU A 11 -8.76 16.06 -5.09
CA LEU A 11 -8.32 14.68 -4.97
C LEU A 11 -8.75 14.12 -3.61
N LYS A 12 -8.98 12.82 -3.57
CA LYS A 12 -9.36 12.03 -2.40
C LYS A 12 -8.39 10.87 -2.25
N ILE A 13 -7.78 10.81 -1.07
CA ILE A 13 -6.93 9.69 -0.66
C ILE A 13 -7.46 9.08 0.64
N ILE A 14 -7.26 7.77 0.78
CA ILE A 14 -7.58 7.04 2.01
C ILE A 14 -6.33 6.34 2.53
N SER A 15 -6.27 6.10 3.84
CA SER A 15 -5.23 5.24 4.42
C SER A 15 -5.81 3.95 4.99
N LEU A 16 -5.22 2.82 4.61
CA LEU A 16 -5.61 1.46 5.04
C LEU A 16 -4.46 0.77 5.78
N GLY A 17 -4.79 -0.24 6.58
CA GLY A 17 -3.82 -0.99 7.38
C GLY A 17 -4.26 -1.15 8.83
N ASN A 18 -3.61 -2.07 9.54
CA ASN A 18 -3.99 -2.45 10.91
C ASN A 18 -3.97 -1.27 11.91
N VAL A 19 -4.53 -1.51 13.08
CA VAL A 19 -4.36 -0.62 14.24
C VAL A 19 -2.86 -0.50 14.57
N ASN A 20 -2.42 0.66 15.06
CA ASN A 20 -1.05 0.94 15.49
C ASN A 20 0.06 0.96 14.43
N VAL A 21 -0.24 0.74 13.15
CA VAL A 21 0.78 0.81 12.07
C VAL A 21 1.28 2.22 11.79
N GLY A 22 0.55 3.25 12.24
CA GLY A 22 0.97 4.65 12.19
C GLY A 22 0.39 5.48 11.03
N LYS A 23 -0.77 5.10 10.48
CA LYS A 23 -1.50 5.83 9.42
C LYS A 23 -1.72 7.31 9.77
N SER A 24 -2.38 7.57 10.89
CA SER A 24 -2.64 8.92 11.41
C SER A 24 -1.35 9.70 11.64
N CYS A 25 -0.31 9.04 12.16
CA CYS A 25 0.97 9.68 12.42
C CYS A 25 1.69 10.07 11.12
N LEU A 26 1.60 9.27 10.05
CA LEU A 26 2.16 9.61 8.75
C LEU A 26 1.47 10.83 8.15
N ILE A 27 0.13 10.84 8.17
CA ILE A 27 -0.67 11.97 7.67
C ILE A 27 -0.35 13.24 8.45
N LYS A 28 -0.36 13.18 9.78
CA LYS A 28 -0.02 14.32 10.65
C LYS A 28 1.43 14.77 10.47
N ARG A 29 2.38 13.84 10.30
CA ARG A 29 3.78 14.17 10.03
C ARG A 29 3.92 14.94 8.72
N TYR A 30 3.18 14.58 7.69
CA TYR A 30 3.22 15.31 6.43
C TYR A 30 2.55 16.68 6.53
N CYS A 31 1.31 16.72 7.03
CA CYS A 31 0.45 17.92 7.04
C CYS A 31 0.82 18.93 8.13
N GLU A 32 1.10 18.48 9.35
CA GLU A 32 1.36 19.34 10.52
C GLU A 32 2.85 19.48 10.83
N LYS A 33 3.72 18.74 10.11
CA LYS A 33 5.15 18.59 10.45
C LYS A 33 5.39 18.17 11.90
N ARG A 34 4.41 17.50 12.52
CA ARG A 34 4.39 17.09 13.93
C ARG A 34 4.30 15.58 14.09
N PHE A 35 4.87 15.07 15.17
CA PHE A 35 4.66 13.70 15.65
C PHE A 35 4.31 13.72 17.13
N VAL A 36 3.32 12.90 17.51
CA VAL A 36 2.92 12.69 18.89
C VAL A 36 3.08 11.21 19.18
N PRO A 37 3.96 10.80 20.13
CA PRO A 37 4.22 9.39 20.41
C PRO A 37 3.06 8.71 21.15
N LYS A 38 2.23 9.48 21.86
CA LYS A 38 1.05 8.96 22.55
C LYS A 38 0.07 8.41 21.52
N TYR A 39 -0.20 7.11 21.62
CA TYR A 39 -1.20 6.48 20.78
C TYR A 39 -2.61 7.00 21.11
N MET A 40 -3.32 7.43 20.07
CA MET A 40 -4.73 7.74 20.10
C MET A 40 -5.38 6.99 18.92
N ALA A 41 -6.28 6.06 19.23
CA ALA A 41 -6.97 5.29 18.21
C ALA A 41 -7.91 6.17 17.41
N THR A 42 -7.85 6.08 16.07
CA THR A 42 -8.88 6.65 15.21
C THR A 42 -10.19 5.90 15.43
N ILE A 43 -11.23 6.63 15.82
CA ILE A 43 -12.58 6.11 15.99
C ILE A 43 -13.31 6.30 14.66
N GLY A 44 -13.63 5.21 13.97
CA GLY A 44 -14.23 5.29 12.64
C GLY A 44 -13.25 5.86 11.60
N ILE A 45 -13.37 7.16 11.31
CA ILE A 45 -12.62 7.89 10.28
C ILE A 45 -12.29 9.28 10.79
N ASP A 46 -11.06 9.74 10.55
CA ASP A 46 -10.66 11.14 10.68
C ASP A 46 -10.52 11.78 9.30
N TYR A 47 -10.92 13.05 9.16
CA TYR A 47 -10.97 13.76 7.88
C TYR A 47 -10.09 15.01 7.93
N GLY A 48 -9.11 15.06 7.02
CA GLY A 48 -8.22 16.20 6.84
C GLY A 48 -8.33 16.80 5.44
N VAL A 49 -8.03 18.09 5.34
CA VAL A 49 -7.86 18.78 4.05
C VAL A 49 -6.50 19.46 4.04
N THR A 50 -5.71 19.19 3.01
CA THR A 50 -4.48 19.94 2.72
C THR A 50 -4.61 20.61 1.36
N ARG A 51 -4.13 21.84 1.26
CA ARG A 51 -4.00 22.56 -0.01
C ARG A 51 -2.53 22.65 -0.38
N LEU A 52 -2.23 22.36 -1.63
CA LEU A 52 -0.87 22.35 -2.16
C LEU A 52 -0.90 22.82 -3.60
N ARG A 53 0.15 23.53 -4.02
CA ARG A 53 0.34 23.91 -5.42
C ARG A 53 1.36 22.96 -6.03
N ILE A 54 0.93 22.17 -7.01
CA ILE A 54 1.81 21.24 -7.73
C ILE A 54 1.75 21.58 -9.21
N ARG A 55 2.92 21.88 -9.78
CA ARG A 55 3.03 22.38 -11.16
C ARG A 55 2.09 23.58 -11.36
N ASN A 56 1.10 23.45 -12.25
CA ASN A 56 0.12 24.47 -12.58
C ASN A 56 -1.26 24.23 -11.93
N TYR A 57 -1.36 23.29 -10.99
CA TYR A 57 -2.61 22.96 -10.30
C TYR A 57 -2.59 23.46 -8.86
N ASP A 58 -3.69 24.12 -8.47
CA ASP A 58 -4.06 24.22 -7.07
C ASP A 58 -4.79 22.93 -6.69
N VAL A 59 -4.23 22.16 -5.78
CA VAL A 59 -4.74 20.85 -5.38
C VAL A 59 -5.34 20.96 -3.99
N ARG A 60 -6.62 20.60 -3.88
CA ARG A 60 -7.29 20.33 -2.61
C ARG A 60 -7.30 18.82 -2.37
N MET A 61 -6.42 18.37 -1.49
CA MET A 61 -6.31 16.98 -1.08
C MET A 61 -7.23 16.70 0.10
N ASN A 62 -8.19 15.80 -0.10
CA ASN A 62 -9.09 15.29 0.93
C ASN A 62 -8.52 13.97 1.42
N ILE A 63 -8.10 13.93 2.68
CA ILE A 63 -7.43 12.77 3.29
C ILE A 63 -8.40 12.15 4.28
N PHE A 64 -8.72 10.87 4.08
CA PHE A 64 -9.52 10.11 5.02
C PHE A 64 -8.62 9.08 5.72
N ASP A 65 -8.33 9.33 7.00
CA ASP A 65 -7.62 8.40 7.86
C ASP A 65 -8.60 7.38 8.42
N PHE A 66 -8.60 6.17 7.88
CA PHE A 66 -9.49 5.12 8.35
C PHE A 66 -8.96 4.41 9.60
N SER A 67 -9.87 4.03 10.50
CA SER A 67 -9.52 3.15 11.61
C SER A 67 -9.13 1.76 11.10
N GLY A 68 -8.02 1.23 11.62
CA GLY A 68 -7.56 -0.12 11.32
C GLY A 68 -8.29 -1.22 12.08
N HIS A 69 -9.25 -0.86 12.95
CA HIS A 69 -9.97 -1.82 13.78
C HIS A 69 -11.12 -2.46 12.98
N PRO A 70 -11.29 -3.79 12.99
CA PRO A 70 -12.34 -4.47 12.23
C PRO A 70 -13.77 -3.97 12.53
N LEU A 71 -14.04 -3.62 13.80
CA LEU A 71 -15.33 -3.06 14.22
C LEU A 71 -15.80 -1.82 13.45
N PHE A 72 -14.88 -1.08 12.81
CA PHE A 72 -15.24 0.10 12.02
C PHE A 72 -15.41 -0.19 10.53
N TYR A 73 -15.44 -1.46 10.10
CA TYR A 73 -15.62 -1.81 8.68
C TYR A 73 -16.89 -1.18 8.08
N GLU A 74 -18.03 -1.27 8.76
CA GLU A 74 -19.30 -0.66 8.33
C GLU A 74 -19.29 0.87 8.33
N VAL A 75 -18.30 1.48 8.97
CA VAL A 75 -18.09 2.94 8.90
C VAL A 75 -17.18 3.27 7.73
N ARG A 76 -16.17 2.44 7.43
CA ARG A 76 -15.20 2.66 6.34
C ARG A 76 -15.79 2.48 4.95
N ASN A 77 -16.62 1.46 4.76
CA ASN A 77 -17.17 1.08 3.45
C ASN A 77 -17.87 2.26 2.72
N GLU A 78 -18.55 3.14 3.46
CA GLU A 78 -19.21 4.35 2.94
C GLU A 78 -18.26 5.36 2.28
N PHE A 79 -16.95 5.26 2.56
CA PHE A 79 -15.96 6.25 2.15
C PHE A 79 -15.00 5.76 1.05
N TYR A 80 -15.21 4.57 0.48
CA TYR A 80 -14.40 4.08 -0.65
C TYR A 80 -14.76 4.73 -2.00
N ARG A 81 -15.97 5.31 -2.14
CA ARG A 81 -16.39 5.96 -3.39
C ARG A 81 -15.46 7.11 -3.80
N ASP A 82 -15.16 7.22 -5.10
CA ASP A 82 -14.38 8.31 -5.71
C ASP A 82 -12.96 8.46 -5.15
N VAL A 83 -12.38 7.40 -4.60
CA VAL A 83 -10.99 7.40 -4.14
C VAL A 83 -10.05 7.38 -5.34
N GLN A 84 -9.07 8.30 -5.38
CA GLN A 84 -8.02 8.31 -6.41
C GLN A 84 -6.67 7.79 -5.88
N GLY A 85 -6.43 7.83 -4.58
CA GLY A 85 -5.19 7.31 -3.98
C GLY A 85 -5.40 6.52 -2.69
N ILE A 86 -4.59 5.48 -2.49
CA ILE A 86 -4.64 4.61 -1.32
C ILE A 86 -3.23 4.47 -0.74
N LEU A 87 -3.10 4.84 0.52
CA LEU A 87 -1.92 4.59 1.35
C LEU A 87 -2.15 3.28 2.11
N LEU A 88 -1.51 2.19 1.70
CA LEU A 88 -1.63 0.90 2.37
C LEU A 88 -0.43 0.67 3.28
N VAL A 89 -0.64 0.83 4.59
CA VAL A 89 0.42 0.95 5.59
C VAL A 89 0.53 -0.30 6.46
N PHE A 90 1.76 -0.77 6.65
CA PHE A 90 2.10 -1.76 7.67
C PHE A 90 3.27 -1.26 8.53
N ASP A 91 3.55 -1.98 9.60
CA ASP A 91 4.61 -1.69 10.57
C ASP A 91 5.77 -2.66 10.37
N LEU A 92 6.96 -2.14 10.05
CA LEU A 92 8.18 -2.93 9.84
C LEU A 92 8.60 -3.73 11.08
N THR A 93 8.13 -3.35 12.27
CA THR A 93 8.37 -4.04 13.54
C THR A 93 7.32 -5.10 13.88
N ASN A 94 6.27 -5.23 13.06
CA ASN A 94 5.16 -6.15 13.31
C ASN A 94 4.80 -6.96 12.07
N ARG A 95 5.33 -8.20 12.01
CA ARG A 95 5.12 -9.13 10.90
C ARG A 95 3.64 -9.36 10.57
N ARG A 96 2.79 -9.51 11.58
CA ARG A 96 1.35 -9.73 11.39
C ARG A 96 0.69 -8.60 10.61
N SER A 97 1.17 -7.36 10.76
CA SER A 97 0.63 -6.21 10.01
C SER A 97 0.95 -6.28 8.51
N PHE A 98 2.09 -6.87 8.14
CA PHE A 98 2.48 -7.15 6.77
C PHE A 98 1.66 -8.31 6.18
N ASP A 99 1.51 -9.41 6.93
CA ASP A 99 0.75 -10.58 6.45
C ASP A 99 -0.74 -10.25 6.24
N THR A 100 -1.29 -9.25 6.96
CA THR A 100 -2.66 -8.77 6.77
C THR A 100 -2.85 -7.83 5.57
N LEU A 101 -1.81 -7.49 4.81
CA LEU A 101 -1.97 -6.63 3.63
C LEU A 101 -2.90 -7.22 2.58
N ASP A 102 -2.87 -8.54 2.36
CA ASP A 102 -3.77 -9.20 1.41
C ASP A 102 -5.25 -9.10 1.84
N TYR A 103 -5.54 -9.05 3.15
CA TYR A 103 -6.89 -8.76 3.66
C TYR A 103 -7.34 -7.35 3.27
N TRP A 104 -6.50 -6.34 3.46
CA TRP A 104 -6.82 -4.96 3.10
C TRP A 104 -6.95 -4.76 1.59
N LEU A 105 -6.13 -5.46 0.79
CA LEU A 105 -6.29 -5.49 -0.67
C LEU A 105 -7.64 -6.10 -1.07
N CYS A 106 -8.07 -7.17 -0.39
CA CYS A 106 -9.36 -7.79 -0.63
C CYS A 106 -10.52 -6.84 -0.26
N GLU A 107 -10.45 -6.22 0.92
CA GLU A 107 -11.43 -5.22 1.38
C GLU A 107 -11.56 -4.09 0.35
N MET A 108 -10.46 -3.43 -0.03
CA MET A 108 -10.53 -2.31 -0.96
C MET A 108 -11.02 -2.73 -2.36
N LYS A 109 -10.62 -3.91 -2.87
CA LYS A 109 -11.07 -4.40 -4.18
C LYS A 109 -12.57 -4.66 -4.19
N LYS A 110 -13.10 -5.22 -3.11
CA LYS A 110 -14.53 -5.45 -2.92
C LYS A 110 -15.29 -4.13 -2.93
N GLU A 111 -14.90 -3.16 -2.10
CA GLU A 111 -15.64 -1.90 -1.96
C GLU A 111 -15.52 -0.99 -3.21
N LEU A 112 -14.42 -1.10 -3.95
CA LEU A 112 -14.18 -0.35 -5.18
C LEU A 112 -14.70 -1.06 -6.44
N ASN A 113 -15.34 -2.23 -6.31
CA ASN A 113 -15.79 -3.07 -7.42
C ASN A 113 -14.69 -3.34 -8.46
N LEU A 114 -13.45 -3.50 -7.99
CA LEU A 114 -12.30 -3.78 -8.84
C LEU A 114 -12.29 -5.27 -9.21
N ASN A 115 -12.97 -5.60 -10.30
CA ASN A 115 -12.91 -6.93 -10.89
C ASN A 115 -11.53 -7.18 -11.52
N ASN A 116 -11.08 -8.44 -11.50
CA ASN A 116 -9.84 -8.87 -12.15
C ASN A 116 -9.91 -8.58 -13.65
N GLY A 117 -9.36 -7.45 -14.09
CA GLY A 117 -9.31 -7.05 -15.51
C GLY A 117 -9.56 -5.57 -15.79
N GLN A 118 -10.18 -4.82 -14.87
CA GLN A 118 -10.32 -3.37 -15.04
C GLN A 118 -9.09 -2.63 -14.52
N LYS A 119 -8.45 -1.82 -15.37
CA LYS A 119 -7.43 -0.87 -14.93
C LYS A 119 -8.11 0.19 -14.08
N SER A 120 -7.90 0.13 -12.77
CA SER A 120 -8.34 1.19 -11.86
C SER A 120 -7.50 2.44 -12.07
N SER A 121 -8.12 3.61 -12.13
CA SER A 121 -7.45 4.91 -12.09
C SER A 121 -6.85 5.26 -10.71
N ILE A 122 -6.78 4.29 -9.82
CA ILE A 122 -6.44 4.46 -8.41
C ILE A 122 -4.96 4.17 -8.20
N ILE A 123 -4.25 5.13 -7.62
CA ILE A 123 -2.85 5.00 -7.22
C ILE A 123 -2.78 4.31 -5.86
N ILE A 124 -2.08 3.17 -5.77
CA ILE A 124 -1.95 2.40 -4.54
C ILE A 124 -0.47 2.28 -4.17
N PHE A 125 -0.10 2.78 -3.00
CA PHE A 125 1.26 2.71 -2.47
C PHE A 125 1.33 1.82 -1.23
N ILE A 126 2.33 0.95 -1.20
CA ILE A 126 2.63 0.08 -0.06
C ILE A 126 3.68 0.75 0.81
N ILE A 127 3.41 0.87 2.11
CA ILE A 127 4.23 1.68 3.02
C ILE A 127 4.65 0.84 4.22
N GLY A 128 5.95 0.55 4.32
CA GLY A 128 6.58 0.02 5.53
C GLY A 128 6.94 1.16 6.48
N ASN A 129 6.15 1.36 7.53
CA ASN A 129 6.38 2.43 8.50
C ASN A 129 7.22 1.95 9.69
N LYS A 130 7.73 2.92 10.47
CA LYS A 130 8.60 2.72 11.65
C LYS A 130 9.97 2.16 11.29
N ASN A 131 10.55 2.61 10.18
CA ASN A 131 11.89 2.21 9.76
C ASN A 131 13.01 2.69 10.70
N ASP A 132 12.68 3.57 11.66
CA ASP A 132 13.54 4.00 12.76
C ASP A 132 13.71 2.94 13.86
N LEU A 133 12.89 1.88 13.85
CA LEU A 133 12.90 0.82 14.85
C LEU A 133 13.46 -0.49 14.29
N LYS A 134 13.77 -1.44 15.19
CA LYS A 134 14.28 -2.76 14.81
C LYS A 134 13.23 -3.54 14.01
N ARG A 135 13.49 -3.72 12.72
CA ARG A 135 12.58 -4.40 11.79
C ARG A 135 12.54 -5.92 11.99
N VAL A 136 11.37 -6.49 11.68
CA VAL A 136 11.11 -7.94 11.57
C VAL A 136 10.61 -8.31 10.17
N VAL A 137 10.28 -7.32 9.34
CA VAL A 137 9.99 -7.48 7.91
C VAL A 137 11.18 -6.93 7.13
N ASP A 138 11.69 -7.73 6.21
CA ASP A 138 12.83 -7.37 5.36
C ASP A 138 12.39 -6.47 4.20
N GLU A 139 13.24 -5.52 3.84
CA GLU A 139 12.94 -4.57 2.76
C GLU A 139 12.73 -5.29 1.42
N ASN A 140 13.58 -6.26 1.09
CA ASN A 140 13.51 -6.97 -0.18
C ASN A 140 12.21 -7.79 -0.27
N GLU A 141 11.77 -8.41 0.83
CA GLU A 141 10.50 -9.13 0.89
C GLU A 141 9.31 -8.18 0.62
N ALA A 142 9.24 -7.06 1.33
CA ALA A 142 8.13 -6.12 1.18
C ALA A 142 8.10 -5.47 -0.20
N LYS A 143 9.28 -5.08 -0.71
CA LYS A 143 9.45 -4.51 -2.05
C LYS A 143 9.08 -5.51 -3.13
N LEU A 144 9.49 -6.78 -3.00
CA LEU A 144 9.13 -7.84 -3.92
C LEU A 144 7.61 -8.08 -3.92
N TRP A 145 7.00 -8.15 -2.73
CA TRP A 145 5.55 -8.34 -2.58
C TRP A 145 4.76 -7.24 -3.30
N ALA A 146 5.21 -5.99 -3.20
CA ALA A 146 4.59 -4.83 -3.85
C ALA A 146 4.79 -4.82 -5.36
N ASN A 147 6.04 -4.99 -5.83
CA ASN A 147 6.40 -4.88 -7.24
C ASN A 147 5.68 -5.91 -8.12
N VAL A 148 5.54 -7.14 -7.63
CA VAL A 148 4.80 -8.22 -8.31
C VAL A 148 3.35 -7.88 -8.57
N ARG A 149 2.75 -7.12 -7.65
CA ARG A 149 1.37 -6.67 -7.74
C ARG A 149 1.25 -5.33 -8.47
N GLY A 150 2.36 -4.80 -8.98
CA GLY A 150 2.42 -3.53 -9.69
C GLY A 150 2.37 -2.29 -8.80
N TYR A 151 2.54 -2.45 -7.48
CA TYR A 151 2.48 -1.35 -6.51
C TYR A 151 3.88 -0.77 -6.25
N GLN A 152 3.95 0.54 -6.02
CA GLN A 152 5.17 1.17 -5.52
C GLN A 152 5.30 0.95 -4.01
N TYR A 153 6.55 0.80 -3.56
CA TYR A 153 6.89 0.55 -2.17
C TYR A 153 7.75 1.68 -1.60
N PHE A 154 7.42 2.10 -0.38
CA PHE A 154 8.16 3.11 0.39
C PHE A 154 8.42 2.62 1.81
N GLU A 155 9.62 2.87 2.33
CA GLU A 155 9.90 2.81 3.76
C GLU A 155 9.82 4.21 4.37
N THR A 156 9.19 4.32 5.53
CA THR A 156 8.96 5.61 6.19
C THR A 156 9.13 5.52 7.70
N SER A 157 9.34 6.67 8.32
CA SER A 157 9.12 6.87 9.74
C SER A 157 8.35 8.16 9.99
N ALA A 158 7.14 8.02 10.54
CA ALA A 158 6.42 9.16 11.08
C ALA A 158 7.16 9.82 12.26
N ALA A 159 7.98 9.06 13.00
CA ALA A 159 8.72 9.57 14.15
C ALA A 159 9.87 10.49 13.73
N THR A 160 10.71 10.06 12.79
CA THR A 160 11.87 10.84 12.32
C THR A 160 11.55 11.75 11.14
N GLY A 161 10.48 11.46 10.39
CA GLY A 161 10.14 12.14 9.13
C GLY A 161 10.78 11.52 7.90
N ALA A 162 11.66 10.52 8.06
CA ALA A 162 12.34 9.85 6.94
C ALA A 162 11.33 9.24 5.97
N GLY A 163 11.51 9.50 4.66
CA GLY A 163 10.69 8.95 3.58
C GLY A 163 9.28 9.54 3.47
N VAL A 164 8.84 10.36 4.43
CA VAL A 164 7.46 10.87 4.46
C VAL A 164 7.24 11.91 3.37
N GLN A 165 8.20 12.81 3.15
CA GLN A 165 8.07 13.84 2.12
C GLN A 165 8.09 13.20 0.73
N GLU A 166 9.03 12.28 0.50
CA GLU A 166 9.20 11.54 -0.75
C GLU A 166 7.96 10.68 -1.09
N LEU A 167 7.36 10.04 -0.09
CA LEU A 167 6.11 9.29 -0.25
C LEU A 167 4.98 10.18 -0.79
N PHE A 168 4.72 11.32 -0.13
CA PHE A 168 3.60 12.18 -0.51
C PHE A 168 3.86 12.95 -1.81
N ASP A 169 5.10 13.37 -2.07
CA ASP A 169 5.46 14.02 -3.33
C ASP A 169 5.30 13.06 -4.52
N SER A 170 5.71 11.79 -4.35
CA SER A 170 5.51 10.74 -5.36
C SER A 170 4.03 10.47 -5.58
N LEU A 171 3.23 10.41 -4.50
CA LEU A 171 1.79 10.17 -4.59
C LEU A 171 1.11 11.29 -5.36
N PHE A 172 1.42 12.53 -5.02
CA PHE A 172 0.78 13.66 -5.66
C PHE A 172 1.21 13.82 -7.11
N SER A 173 2.48 13.57 -7.45
CA SER A 173 2.89 13.53 -8.86
C SER A 173 2.10 12.47 -9.62
N ALA A 174 2.02 11.24 -9.08
CA ALA A 174 1.30 10.15 -9.73
C ALA A 174 -0.19 10.45 -9.93
N LEU A 175 -0.84 11.10 -8.95
CA LEU A 175 -2.25 11.51 -9.06
C LEU A 175 -2.45 12.61 -10.11
N ILE A 176 -1.53 13.58 -10.19
CA ILE A 176 -1.57 14.64 -11.20
C ILE A 176 -1.35 14.05 -12.60
N ASP A 177 -0.35 13.17 -12.75
CA ASP A 177 -0.07 12.50 -14.02
C ASP A 177 -1.27 11.65 -14.46
N THR A 178 -1.92 10.95 -13.51
CA THR A 178 -3.15 10.19 -13.79
C THR A 178 -4.28 11.09 -14.27
N ASN A 179 -4.45 12.25 -13.64
CA ASN A 179 -5.46 13.22 -14.02
C ASN A 179 -5.18 13.83 -15.41
N GLU A 180 -3.92 14.19 -15.70
CA GLU A 180 -3.49 14.68 -17.03
C GLU A 180 -3.67 13.62 -18.12
N ASN A 181 -3.47 12.34 -17.79
CA ASN A 181 -3.64 11.20 -18.70
C ASN A 181 -5.07 10.67 -18.80
N GLY A 182 -6.09 11.48 -18.44
CA GLY A 182 -7.50 11.10 -18.58
C GLY A 182 -7.94 9.94 -17.67
N GLY A 183 -7.31 9.80 -16.50
CA GLY A 183 -7.58 8.73 -15.54
C GLY A 183 -6.73 7.47 -15.73
N ILE A 184 -5.72 7.50 -16.60
CA ILE A 184 -4.80 6.38 -16.80
C ILE A 184 -3.58 6.57 -15.88
N PRO A 185 -3.35 5.67 -14.90
CA PRO A 185 -2.17 5.76 -14.04
C PRO A 185 -0.87 5.73 -14.84
N PRO A 186 0.17 6.48 -14.42
CA PRO A 186 1.49 6.35 -15.01
C PRO A 186 1.96 4.90 -14.90
N THR A 187 2.56 4.38 -15.97
CA THR A 187 3.19 3.07 -15.91
C THR A 187 4.36 3.13 -14.97
N ASN A 188 4.30 2.37 -13.89
CA ASN A 188 5.46 2.15 -13.04
C ASN A 188 6.55 1.48 -13.89
N ASN A 189 7.55 2.25 -14.31
CA ASN A 189 8.82 1.73 -14.84
C ASN A 189 9.59 1.08 -13.69
N LEU A 190 8.99 0.07 -13.06
CA LEU A 190 9.71 -0.84 -12.19
C LEU A 190 10.78 -1.50 -13.07
N PRO A 191 12.02 -1.67 -12.58
CA PRO A 191 12.98 -2.50 -13.29
C PRO A 191 12.27 -3.82 -13.61
N ASN A 192 12.36 -4.31 -14.86
CA ASN A 192 11.78 -5.58 -15.27
C ASN A 192 12.34 -6.69 -14.35
N ILE A 193 11.66 -6.93 -13.24
CA ILE A 193 11.90 -8.06 -12.38
C ILE A 193 11.25 -9.20 -13.15
N ASN A 194 12.05 -9.93 -13.93
CA ASN A 194 11.63 -11.09 -14.72
C ASN A 194 11.33 -12.29 -13.79
N PHE A 195 10.43 -12.12 -12.83
CA PHE A 195 9.92 -13.22 -12.02
C PHE A 195 8.40 -13.26 -12.11
N THR A 196 7.84 -14.44 -12.35
CA THR A 196 6.39 -14.66 -12.33
C THR A 196 5.85 -14.56 -10.90
N ILE A 197 4.55 -14.29 -10.76
CA ILE A 197 3.85 -14.32 -9.46
C ILE A 197 4.11 -15.66 -8.75
N GLU A 198 4.05 -16.75 -9.49
CA GLU A 198 4.26 -18.13 -9.00
C GLU A 198 5.68 -18.34 -8.46
N GLN A 199 6.71 -17.82 -9.15
CA GLN A 199 8.10 -17.89 -8.71
C GLN A 199 8.30 -17.17 -7.37
N ILE A 200 7.55 -16.10 -7.13
CA ILE A 200 7.68 -15.30 -5.91
C ILE A 200 6.88 -15.88 -4.75
N GLU A 201 5.70 -16.42 -5.02
CA GLU A 201 4.98 -17.23 -4.03
C GLU A 201 5.80 -18.46 -3.61
N ALA A 202 6.54 -19.06 -4.53
CA ALA A 202 7.51 -20.10 -4.22
C ALA A 202 8.64 -19.59 -3.31
N ILE A 203 9.29 -18.47 -3.65
CA ILE A 203 10.34 -17.86 -2.81
C ILE A 203 9.82 -17.58 -1.38
N ASN A 204 8.62 -17.00 -1.26
CA ASN A 204 8.03 -16.68 0.04
C ASN A 204 7.70 -17.94 0.85
N ARG A 205 7.14 -18.99 0.22
CA ARG A 205 6.91 -20.29 0.88
C ARG A 205 8.21 -20.91 1.38
N LEU A 206 9.25 -20.89 0.55
CA LEU A 206 10.57 -21.44 0.89
C LEU A 206 11.21 -20.70 2.07
N ARG A 207 11.05 -19.38 2.13
CA ARG A 207 11.64 -18.52 3.15
C ARG A 207 10.90 -18.58 4.49
N ASN A 208 9.57 -18.59 4.47
CA ASN A 208 8.76 -18.40 5.67
C ASN A 208 8.33 -19.71 6.35
N ASN A 209 8.33 -20.83 5.62
CA ASN A 209 7.97 -22.15 6.19
C ASN A 209 9.21 -22.94 6.61
N LYS A 210 9.08 -23.73 7.67
CA LYS A 210 10.13 -24.66 8.13
C LYS A 210 9.88 -26.10 7.69
N ASP A 211 8.62 -26.45 7.44
CA ASP A 211 8.23 -27.77 6.97
C ASP A 211 8.50 -27.94 5.47
N ASN A 212 9.04 -29.10 5.09
CA ASN A 212 9.43 -29.37 3.70
C ASN A 212 8.23 -29.51 2.77
N TYR A 213 7.09 -30.02 3.25
CA TYR A 213 5.88 -30.11 2.43
C TYR A 213 5.29 -28.72 2.19
N GLU A 214 5.16 -27.91 3.23
CA GLU A 214 4.67 -26.53 3.12
C GLU A 214 5.57 -25.64 2.24
N ARG A 215 6.88 -25.84 2.29
CA ARG A 215 7.86 -25.20 1.40
C ARG A 215 7.61 -25.51 -0.09
N LEU A 216 7.19 -26.74 -0.39
CA LEU A 216 6.82 -27.17 -1.75
C LEU A 216 5.36 -26.82 -2.11
N GLY A 217 4.58 -26.27 -1.17
CA GLY A 217 3.13 -26.04 -1.33
C GLY A 217 2.30 -27.33 -1.29
N LEU A 218 2.79 -28.36 -0.61
CA LEU A 218 2.15 -29.66 -0.51
C LEU A 218 1.59 -29.89 0.89
N ARG A 219 0.58 -30.76 0.97
CA ARG A 219 0.07 -31.30 2.25
C ARG A 219 0.88 -32.54 2.64
N HIS A 220 0.94 -32.85 3.92
CA HIS A 220 1.71 -34.00 4.44
C HIS A 220 1.26 -35.37 3.88
N ASN A 221 0.04 -35.45 3.36
CA ASN A 221 -0.52 -36.66 2.75
C ASN A 221 -0.31 -36.76 1.22
N CYS A 222 0.57 -35.92 0.64
CA CYS A 222 0.86 -35.99 -0.79
C CYS A 222 1.61 -37.28 -1.16
N THR A 223 1.46 -37.73 -2.41
CA THR A 223 2.22 -38.90 -2.87
C THR A 223 3.70 -38.54 -3.07
N LYS A 224 4.55 -39.57 -3.14
CA LYS A 224 5.97 -39.40 -3.47
C LYS A 224 6.16 -38.77 -4.85
N GLU A 225 5.25 -39.04 -5.78
CA GLU A 225 5.27 -38.51 -7.15
C GLU A 225 4.92 -37.02 -7.19
N ASP A 226 3.92 -36.59 -6.42
CA ASP A 226 3.59 -35.16 -6.24
C ASP A 226 4.77 -34.38 -5.68
N PHE A 227 5.44 -34.94 -4.66
CA PHE A 227 6.61 -34.34 -4.03
C PHE A 227 7.76 -34.13 -5.02
N LEU A 228 8.09 -35.16 -5.80
CA LEU A 228 9.15 -35.09 -6.81
C LEU A 228 8.80 -34.13 -7.95
N THR A 229 7.53 -34.06 -8.33
CA THR A 229 7.05 -33.15 -9.37
C THR A 229 7.14 -31.70 -8.94
N SER A 230 6.67 -31.36 -7.73
CA SER A 230 6.80 -30.02 -7.15
C SER A 230 8.26 -29.61 -6.94
N TYR A 231 9.12 -30.54 -6.49
CA TYR A 231 10.55 -30.28 -6.36
C TYR A 231 11.20 -29.94 -7.72
N LYS A 232 10.92 -30.75 -8.76
CA LYS A 232 11.43 -30.49 -10.12
C LYS A 232 10.92 -29.16 -10.69
N HIS A 233 9.69 -28.76 -10.37
CA HIS A 233 9.12 -27.49 -10.79
C HIS A 233 9.80 -26.28 -10.14
N LEU A 234 10.23 -26.40 -8.87
CA LEU A 234 10.94 -25.32 -8.18
C LEU A 234 12.40 -25.16 -8.63
N THR A 235 13.02 -26.21 -9.15
CA THR A 235 14.41 -26.17 -9.64
C THR A 235 14.57 -25.62 -11.06
N LYS A 236 13.46 -25.42 -11.79
CA LYS A 236 13.43 -24.86 -13.15
C LYS A 236 13.21 -23.35 -13.12
#